data_AF-A0A231P7P2-F1
#
_entry.id   AF-A0A231P7P2-F1
#
_cell.length_a   1.000
_cell.length_b   1.000
_cell.length_c   1.000
_cell.angle_alpha   90.00
_cell.angle_beta   90.00
_cell.angle_gamma   90.00
#
_symmetry.space_group_name_H-M   'P 1'
#
loop_
_entity.id
_entity.type
_entity.pdbx_description
1 polymer ?
#
loop_
_entity_poly.entity_id
_entity_poly.type
_entity_poly.pdbx_seq_one_letter_code
_entity_poly.pdbx_strand_id
1 'polypeptide(L)'
;MADSTTGGIPHQQPNDLLKRLFAPKTAASSGPVPPPAWLQGSQGFGDNGHRGAFGEEFIRMLATAANLDVTRKERDRVGVDWQLGYAGRRGTRRYPAIEAQVKCTSSPDLHDDHIRYPLKVKNYNQLAGNDYEMPRFLFLVLAPVDPFTWSHATEERLRLSHAAYWLCLHDQKPITLGNTSGSSTRTVYIPRANLLTVDSLHDLFAEDYRELVGV
;
A
#
# COMPACT_ATOMS: atom_id res chain seq x y z
N MET A 1 6.67 66.12 21.22
CA MET A 1 6.87 66.30 19.78
C MET A 1 7.41 65.01 19.23
N ALA A 2 6.67 64.39 18.30
CA ALA A 2 7.02 63.35 17.30
C ALA A 2 7.69 62.05 17.82
N ASP A 3 7.38 60.83 17.39
CA ASP A 3 6.59 60.32 16.28
C ASP A 3 6.23 58.83 16.51
N SER A 4 5.15 58.41 15.87
CA SER A 4 4.75 57.04 15.54
C SER A 4 5.87 56.21 14.91
N THR A 5 5.99 54.89 15.11
CA THR A 5 5.31 53.88 14.28
C THR A 5 5.61 52.49 14.83
N THR A 6 4.64 51.81 15.44
CA THR A 6 4.52 50.35 15.32
C THR A 6 3.05 50.02 15.46
N GLY A 7 2.42 49.64 14.34
CA GLY A 7 1.00 49.36 14.26
C GLY A 7 0.60 48.25 15.23
N GLY A 8 -0.19 48.61 16.24
CA GLY A 8 -0.92 47.63 17.04
C GLY A 8 -1.97 46.97 16.18
N ILE A 9 -1.91 45.64 16.08
CA ILE A 9 -3.01 44.84 15.55
C ILE A 9 -4.21 45.09 16.48
N PRO A 10 -5.39 45.51 15.97
CA PRO A 10 -6.54 45.71 16.83
C PRO A 10 -6.89 44.39 17.51
N HIS A 11 -7.23 44.42 18.80
CA HIS A 11 -7.83 43.29 19.50
C HIS A 11 -9.03 42.80 18.68
N GLN A 12 -8.88 41.64 18.03
CA GLN A 12 -10.01 40.97 17.39
C GLN A 12 -11.01 40.62 18.49
N GLN A 13 -12.20 41.23 18.44
CA GLN A 13 -13.31 40.77 19.26
C GLN A 13 -13.57 39.28 18.93
N PRO A 14 -13.84 38.45 19.94
CA PRO A 14 -14.07 37.03 19.69
C PRO A 14 -15.27 36.90 18.75
N ASN A 15 -15.02 36.31 17.58
CA ASN A 15 -16.04 36.06 16.58
C ASN A 15 -16.94 34.93 17.09
N ASP A 16 -17.98 35.28 17.86
CA ASP A 16 -18.92 34.34 18.49
C ASP A 16 -19.61 33.41 17.47
N LEU A 17 -19.59 33.79 16.19
CA LEU A 17 -20.06 32.98 15.08
C LEU A 17 -19.20 31.73 14.86
N LEU A 18 -17.87 31.83 15.00
CA LEU A 18 -16.97 30.68 14.87
C LEU A 18 -17.07 29.75 16.08
N LYS A 19 -17.25 30.28 17.30
CA LYS A 19 -17.49 29.45 18.50
C LYS A 19 -18.79 28.67 18.40
N ARG A 20 -19.83 29.22 17.77
CA ARG A 20 -21.11 28.52 17.52
C ARG A 20 -21.03 27.49 16.39
N LEU A 21 -20.22 27.73 15.37
CA LEU A 21 -20.01 26.79 14.25
C LEU A 21 -19.18 25.56 14.65
N PHE A 22 -18.26 25.72 15.61
CA PHE A 22 -17.35 24.65 16.07
C PHE A 22 -17.60 24.21 17.52
N ALA A 23 -18.70 24.63 18.16
CA ALA A 23 -19.12 24.05 19.42
C ALA A 23 -19.42 22.57 19.20
N PRO A 24 -18.85 21.64 19.98
CA PRO A 24 -19.13 20.22 19.85
C PRO A 24 -20.62 20.01 20.08
N LYS A 25 -21.34 19.65 19.02
CA LYS A 25 -22.74 19.25 19.10
C LYS A 25 -22.77 18.00 19.97
N THR A 26 -23.54 18.01 21.06
CA THR A 26 -23.80 16.81 21.86
C THR A 26 -24.15 15.67 20.91
N ALA A 27 -23.38 14.58 20.96
CA ALA A 27 -23.56 13.42 20.12
C ALA A 27 -24.92 12.78 20.40
N ALA A 28 -25.96 13.23 19.70
CA ALA A 28 -27.12 12.40 19.45
C ALA A 28 -26.60 11.23 18.62
N SER A 29 -26.98 10.01 18.98
CA SER A 29 -26.66 8.80 18.22
C SER A 29 -27.38 8.83 16.88
N SER A 30 -26.93 9.68 15.96
CA SER A 30 -27.32 9.61 14.57
C SER A 30 -26.61 8.41 14.00
N GLY A 31 -27.38 7.40 13.57
CA GLY A 31 -26.88 6.39 12.64
C GLY A 31 -26.18 7.06 11.44
N PRO A 32 -25.44 6.28 10.64
CA PRO A 32 -24.64 6.83 9.56
C PRO A 32 -25.46 7.79 8.68
N VAL A 33 -25.02 9.05 8.60
CA VAL A 33 -25.64 10.06 7.74
C VAL A 33 -25.54 9.54 6.31
N PRO A 34 -26.67 9.38 5.59
CA PRO A 34 -26.61 8.86 4.24
C PRO A 34 -25.78 9.81 3.37
N PRO A 35 -25.01 9.27 2.41
CA PRO A 35 -24.23 10.07 1.50
C PRO A 35 -25.06 11.19 0.85
N PRO A 36 -24.49 12.39 0.65
CA PRO A 36 -25.18 13.44 -0.10
C PRO A 36 -25.56 12.94 -1.49
N ALA A 37 -26.63 13.47 -2.08
CA ALA A 37 -27.21 12.95 -3.33
C ALA A 37 -26.22 12.91 -4.51
N TRP A 38 -25.23 13.81 -4.55
CA TRP A 38 -24.16 13.80 -5.55
C TRP A 38 -23.17 12.64 -5.37
N LEU A 39 -23.09 12.07 -4.16
CA LEU A 39 -22.36 10.82 -3.88
C LEU A 39 -23.14 9.60 -4.38
N GLN A 40 -24.47 9.62 -4.28
CA GLN A 40 -25.35 8.52 -4.70
C GLN A 40 -25.40 8.36 -6.24
N GLY A 41 -25.13 9.44 -6.99
CA GLY A 41 -24.92 9.41 -8.44
C GLY A 41 -23.51 8.96 -8.86
N SER A 42 -22.57 8.82 -7.92
CA SER A 42 -21.27 8.24 -8.17
C SER A 42 -21.37 6.72 -7.99
N GLN A 43 -20.90 5.94 -8.97
CA GLN A 43 -20.81 4.47 -8.92
C GLN A 43 -19.73 4.01 -7.91
N GLY A 44 -19.74 4.54 -6.68
CA GLY A 44 -18.78 4.22 -5.62
C GLY A 44 -17.34 4.44 -6.07
N PHE A 45 -16.91 5.71 -6.13
CA PHE A 45 -15.53 6.18 -6.28
C PHE A 45 -14.53 5.20 -6.93
N GLY A 46 -14.26 5.41 -8.22
CA GLY A 46 -13.01 5.01 -8.87
C GLY A 46 -13.10 3.85 -9.87
N ASP A 47 -12.37 4.00 -10.98
CA ASP A 47 -12.11 2.94 -11.94
C ASP A 47 -11.13 1.87 -11.38
N ASN A 48 -10.61 0.98 -12.23
CA ASN A 48 -9.57 0.02 -11.84
C ASN A 48 -8.35 0.68 -11.15
N GLY A 49 -8.07 1.96 -11.41
CA GLY A 49 -6.97 2.71 -10.82
C GLY A 49 -7.13 2.93 -9.32
N HIS A 50 -8.35 3.15 -8.83
CA HIS A 50 -8.59 3.33 -7.40
C HIS A 50 -8.28 2.07 -6.58
N ARG A 51 -8.54 0.88 -7.13
CA ARG A 51 -8.14 -0.40 -6.51
C ARG A 51 -6.63 -0.54 -6.40
N GLY A 52 -5.91 -0.14 -7.44
CA GLY A 52 -4.44 -0.12 -7.44
C GLY A 52 -3.90 0.80 -6.35
N ALA A 53 -4.42 2.03 -6.28
CA ALA A 53 -4.02 3.02 -5.28
C ALA A 53 -4.28 2.54 -3.84
N PHE A 54 -5.43 1.92 -3.57
CA PHE A 54 -5.70 1.33 -2.25
C PHE A 54 -4.64 0.29 -1.87
N GLY A 55 -4.28 -0.60 -2.80
CA GLY A 55 -3.23 -1.60 -2.57
C GLY A 55 -1.88 -0.95 -2.26
N GLU A 56 -1.47 0.05 -3.05
CA GLU A 56 -0.22 0.78 -2.84
C GLU A 56 -0.17 1.46 -1.45
N GLU A 57 -1.23 2.16 -1.05
CA GLU A 57 -1.30 2.86 0.24
C GLU A 57 -1.43 1.89 1.42
N PHE A 58 -2.08 0.74 1.25
CA PHE A 58 -2.13 -0.31 2.27
C PHE A 58 -0.71 -0.79 2.61
N ILE A 59 0.10 -1.07 1.59
CA ILE A 59 1.50 -1.49 1.78
C ILE A 59 2.33 -0.37 2.40
N ARG A 60 2.15 0.88 1.94
CA ARG A 60 2.85 2.03 2.50
C ARG A 60 2.55 2.20 3.99
N MET A 61 1.30 2.02 4.40
CA MET A 61 0.91 2.08 5.81
C MET A 61 1.62 0.99 6.62
N LEU A 62 1.62 -0.26 6.16
CA LEU A 62 2.35 -1.35 6.83
C LEU A 62 3.86 -1.07 6.94
N ALA A 63 4.49 -0.61 5.85
CA ALA A 63 5.91 -0.27 5.85
C ALA A 63 6.24 0.91 6.78
N THR A 64 5.35 1.91 6.83
CA THR A 64 5.50 3.05 7.76
C THR A 64 5.34 2.60 9.21
N ALA A 65 4.38 1.72 9.50
CA ALA A 65 4.22 1.11 10.82
C ALA A 65 5.43 0.25 11.22
N ALA A 66 6.08 -0.40 10.24
CA ALA A 66 7.35 -1.12 10.40
C ALA A 66 8.57 -0.19 10.49
N ASN A 67 8.40 1.14 10.47
CA ASN A 67 9.49 2.11 10.52
C ASN A 67 10.56 1.87 9.40
N LEU A 68 10.08 1.55 8.20
CA LEU A 68 10.89 1.43 6.99
C LEU A 68 10.84 2.71 6.16
N ASP A 69 11.94 3.01 5.48
CA ASP A 69 11.97 4.03 4.43
C ASP A 69 11.16 3.53 3.22
N VAL A 70 10.22 4.35 2.76
CA VAL A 70 9.35 4.03 1.62
C VAL A 70 9.63 4.99 0.47
N THR A 71 10.11 4.48 -0.65
CA THR A 71 10.47 5.29 -1.82
C THR A 71 9.69 4.83 -3.05
N ARG A 72 9.09 5.78 -3.79
CA ARG A 72 8.48 5.55 -5.10
C ARG A 72 9.43 6.00 -6.20
N LYS A 73 9.54 5.23 -7.28
CA LYS A 73 10.26 5.69 -8.49
C LYS A 73 9.37 6.64 -9.29
N GLU A 74 9.90 7.80 -9.67
CA GLU A 74 9.16 8.77 -10.49
C GLU A 74 8.78 8.26 -11.88
N ARG A 75 9.61 7.36 -12.44
CA ARG A 75 9.34 6.73 -13.74
C ARG A 75 9.06 5.24 -13.55
N ASP A 76 7.83 4.82 -13.78
CA ASP A 76 7.45 3.40 -13.81
C ASP A 76 7.90 2.74 -15.12
N ARG A 77 9.19 2.38 -15.19
CA ARG A 77 9.76 1.62 -16.31
C ARG A 77 9.93 0.14 -16.02
N VAL A 78 9.98 -0.22 -14.74
CA VAL A 78 10.36 -1.55 -14.27
C VAL A 78 9.25 -2.27 -13.51
N GLY A 79 8.06 -1.66 -13.35
CA GLY A 79 6.92 -2.29 -12.69
C GLY A 79 7.09 -2.43 -11.18
N VAL A 80 7.93 -1.59 -10.57
CA VAL A 80 8.15 -1.53 -9.12
C VAL A 80 7.34 -0.38 -8.56
N ASP A 81 6.43 -0.68 -7.64
CA ASP A 81 5.55 0.29 -7.02
C ASP A 81 6.22 0.93 -5.80
N TRP A 82 6.90 0.12 -4.97
CA TRP A 82 7.63 0.57 -3.79
C TRP A 82 9.04 -0.02 -3.70
N GLN A 83 10.00 0.81 -3.29
CA GLN A 83 11.26 0.36 -2.69
C GLN A 83 11.17 0.58 -1.19
N LEU A 84 11.38 -0.48 -0.42
CA LEU A 84 11.33 -0.47 1.05
C LEU A 84 12.74 -0.74 1.58
N GLY A 85 13.16 -0.03 2.62
CA GLY A 85 14.48 -0.25 3.19
C GLY A 85 14.70 0.38 4.54
N TYR A 86 15.92 0.23 5.04
CA TYR A 86 16.39 0.93 6.23
C TYR A 86 17.45 1.96 5.84
N ALA A 87 17.50 3.09 6.56
CA ALA A 87 18.63 4.02 6.50
C ALA A 87 19.99 3.38 6.90
N GLY A 88 19.99 2.16 7.45
CA GLY A 88 21.16 1.44 7.94
C GLY A 88 21.73 2.03 9.24
N ARG A 89 22.42 1.22 10.05
CA ARG A 89 23.17 1.67 11.23
C ARG A 89 24.66 1.46 10.99
N ARG A 90 25.52 2.29 11.60
CA ARG A 90 26.98 2.06 11.54
C ARG A 90 27.30 0.71 12.19
N GLY A 91 28.07 -0.14 11.50
CA GLY A 91 28.43 -1.47 11.98
C GLY A 91 27.52 -2.60 11.51
N THR A 92 26.42 -2.30 10.81
CA THR A 92 25.56 -3.30 10.14
C THR A 92 25.65 -3.16 8.61
N ARG A 93 24.98 -4.05 7.86
CA ARG A 93 24.72 -3.84 6.42
C ARG A 93 24.08 -2.45 6.26
N ARG A 94 24.68 -1.62 5.41
CA ARG A 94 24.21 -0.24 5.17
C ARG A 94 23.15 -0.27 4.08
N TYR A 95 22.08 0.48 4.30
CA TYR A 95 20.98 0.67 3.33
C TYR A 95 20.39 -0.62 2.72
N PRO A 96 20.07 -1.67 3.51
CA PRO A 96 19.38 -2.83 2.97
C PRO A 96 18.01 -2.41 2.43
N ALA A 97 17.73 -2.81 1.19
CA ALA A 97 16.49 -2.51 0.49
C ALA A 97 15.92 -3.76 -0.20
N ILE A 98 14.61 -3.71 -0.45
CA ILE A 98 13.84 -4.62 -1.30
C ILE A 98 12.93 -3.81 -2.21
N GLU A 99 12.54 -4.39 -3.34
CA GLU A 99 11.56 -3.81 -4.26
C GLU A 99 10.27 -4.63 -4.26
N ALA A 100 9.13 -3.96 -4.34
CA ALA A 100 7.83 -4.58 -4.36
C ALA A 100 7.00 -4.09 -5.55
N GLN A 101 6.41 -5.04 -6.26
CA GLN A 101 5.27 -4.79 -7.13
C GLN A 101 3.99 -5.13 -6.36
N VAL A 102 3.07 -4.18 -6.29
CA VAL A 102 1.79 -4.31 -5.60
C VAL A 102 0.70 -4.66 -6.60
N LYS A 103 -0.14 -5.61 -6.22
CA LYS A 103 -1.37 -5.96 -6.92
C LYS A 103 -2.50 -6.02 -5.91
N CYS A 104 -3.69 -5.62 -6.32
CA CYS A 104 -4.88 -5.62 -5.49
C CYS A 104 -5.99 -6.41 -6.18
N THR A 105 -6.71 -7.25 -5.44
CA THR A 105 -7.86 -8.01 -5.95
C THR A 105 -8.99 -8.07 -4.94
N SER A 106 -10.22 -7.96 -5.42
CA SER A 106 -11.44 -8.14 -4.62
C SER A 106 -12.13 -9.47 -4.81
N SER A 107 -11.62 -10.30 -5.72
CA SER A 107 -12.12 -11.64 -6.02
C SER A 107 -10.97 -12.65 -6.00
N PRO A 108 -10.36 -12.90 -4.82
CA PRO A 108 -9.26 -13.86 -4.72
C PRO A 108 -9.73 -15.30 -4.92
N ASP A 109 -8.94 -16.08 -5.65
CA ASP A 109 -9.09 -17.54 -5.76
C ASP A 109 -8.33 -18.19 -4.60
N LEU A 110 -9.04 -18.39 -3.47
CA LEU A 110 -8.48 -18.86 -2.21
C LEU A 110 -8.53 -20.39 -2.11
N HIS A 111 -7.40 -20.99 -1.76
CA HIS A 111 -7.28 -22.39 -1.38
C HIS A 111 -6.83 -22.50 0.09
N ASP A 112 -6.72 -23.73 0.60
CA ASP A 112 -6.40 -23.98 2.01
C ASP A 112 -5.01 -23.45 2.39
N ASP A 113 -4.02 -23.66 1.52
CA ASP A 113 -2.60 -23.35 1.75
C ASP A 113 -2.06 -22.21 0.88
N HIS A 114 -2.76 -21.83 -0.20
CA HIS A 114 -2.29 -20.80 -1.13
C HIS A 114 -3.43 -19.95 -1.74
N ILE A 115 -3.04 -18.89 -2.43
CA ILE A 115 -3.90 -18.00 -3.21
C ILE A 115 -3.46 -18.10 -4.67
N ARG A 116 -4.38 -18.42 -5.57
CA ARG A 116 -4.11 -18.43 -7.01
C ARG A 116 -4.32 -17.03 -7.57
N TYR A 117 -3.33 -16.54 -8.30
CA TYR A 117 -3.40 -15.22 -8.90
C TYR A 117 -2.90 -15.24 -10.36
N PRO A 118 -3.75 -14.91 -11.35
CA PRO A 118 -3.32 -14.80 -12.74
C PRO A 118 -2.50 -13.51 -12.95
N LEU A 119 -1.18 -13.64 -12.97
CA LEU A 119 -0.25 -12.52 -13.15
C LEU A 119 0.08 -12.34 -14.63
N LYS A 120 0.08 -11.11 -15.15
CA LYS A 120 0.52 -10.85 -16.53
C LYS A 120 1.97 -11.32 -16.72
N VAL A 121 2.28 -11.97 -17.85
CA VAL A 121 3.64 -12.49 -18.12
C VAL A 121 4.69 -11.38 -18.06
N LYS A 122 4.37 -10.17 -18.53
CA LYS A 122 5.25 -9.00 -18.36
C LYS A 122 5.63 -8.76 -16.90
N ASN A 123 4.65 -8.78 -16.00
CA ASN A 123 4.84 -8.54 -14.56
C ASN A 123 5.58 -9.71 -13.91
N TYR A 124 5.22 -10.94 -14.27
CA TYR A 124 5.95 -12.14 -13.85
C TYR A 124 7.44 -12.03 -14.19
N ASN A 125 7.78 -11.65 -15.43
CA ASN A 125 9.17 -11.51 -15.86
C ASN A 125 9.91 -10.36 -15.17
N GLN A 126 9.21 -9.33 -14.68
CA GLN A 126 9.81 -8.23 -13.91
C GLN A 126 10.17 -8.65 -12.46
N LEU A 127 9.66 -9.79 -12.01
CA LEU A 127 9.85 -10.34 -10.67
C LEU A 127 10.69 -11.62 -10.66
N ALA A 128 10.62 -12.42 -11.74
CA ALA A 128 11.32 -13.67 -11.86
C ALA A 128 12.79 -13.47 -12.28
N GLY A 129 13.65 -14.35 -11.82
CA GLY A 129 15.09 -14.32 -12.10
C GLY A 129 15.92 -13.78 -10.94
N ASN A 130 17.21 -14.10 -10.99
CA ASN A 130 18.19 -13.79 -9.95
C ASN A 130 19.25 -12.76 -10.39
N ASP A 131 18.96 -12.03 -11.46
CA ASP A 131 19.81 -11.01 -12.06
C ASP A 131 19.56 -9.61 -11.47
N TYR A 132 18.72 -9.51 -10.44
CA TYR A 132 18.43 -8.25 -9.73
C TYR A 132 19.36 -8.05 -8.53
N GLU A 133 19.94 -6.85 -8.42
CA GLU A 133 20.74 -6.45 -7.26
C GLU A 133 19.89 -6.26 -6.00
N MET A 134 18.60 -5.94 -6.15
CA MET A 134 17.65 -5.85 -5.04
C MET A 134 16.62 -6.97 -5.14
N PRO A 135 16.35 -7.71 -4.04
CA PRO A 135 15.30 -8.71 -4.01
C PRO A 135 13.95 -8.10 -4.38
N ARG A 136 13.20 -8.81 -5.22
CA ARG A 136 11.88 -8.36 -5.71
C ARG A 136 10.76 -9.25 -5.23
N PHE A 137 9.64 -8.61 -4.88
CA PHE A 137 8.46 -9.29 -4.36
C PHE A 137 7.20 -8.87 -5.09
N LEU A 138 6.29 -9.82 -5.26
CA LEU A 138 4.87 -9.54 -5.47
C LEU A 138 4.22 -9.38 -4.10
N PHE A 139 3.61 -8.22 -3.83
CA PHE A 139 2.67 -8.05 -2.74
C PHE A 139 1.24 -8.05 -3.27
N LEU A 140 0.44 -9.02 -2.85
CA LEU A 140 -0.96 -9.17 -3.23
C LEU A 140 -1.85 -8.72 -2.08
N VAL A 141 -2.48 -7.56 -2.24
CA VAL A 141 -3.49 -7.02 -1.31
C VAL A 141 -4.85 -7.60 -1.68
N LEU A 142 -5.51 -8.20 -0.71
CA LEU A 142 -6.92 -8.57 -0.82
C LEU A 142 -7.76 -7.39 -0.34
N ALA A 143 -8.83 -7.08 -1.06
CA ALA A 143 -9.78 -6.05 -0.67
C ALA A 143 -11.21 -6.60 -0.69
N PRO A 144 -12.15 -6.05 0.09
CA PRO A 144 -13.56 -6.33 -0.11
C PRO A 144 -14.05 -5.97 -1.52
N VAL A 145 -15.11 -6.64 -1.99
CA VAL A 145 -15.79 -6.26 -3.24
C VAL A 145 -16.36 -4.85 -3.16
N ASP A 146 -16.91 -4.48 -2.00
CA ASP A 146 -17.48 -3.16 -1.74
C ASP A 146 -16.40 -2.17 -1.25
N PRO A 147 -16.05 -1.13 -2.03
CA PRO A 147 -15.08 -0.11 -1.66
C PRO A 147 -15.43 0.67 -0.38
N PHE A 148 -16.72 0.80 -0.05
CA PHE A 148 -17.14 1.48 1.18
C PHE A 148 -16.73 0.75 2.45
N THR A 149 -16.34 -0.52 2.33
CA THR A 149 -15.87 -1.35 3.45
C THR A 149 -14.35 -1.49 3.50
N TRP A 150 -13.60 -0.86 2.58
CA TRP A 150 -12.13 -0.96 2.52
C TRP A 150 -11.44 -0.36 3.73
N SER A 151 -12.00 0.70 4.31
CA SER A 151 -11.50 1.32 5.54
C SER A 151 -12.63 1.63 6.50
N HIS A 152 -12.36 1.50 7.79
CA HIS A 152 -13.28 1.84 8.85
C HIS A 152 -12.53 2.51 9.98
N ALA A 153 -12.87 3.77 10.26
CA ALA A 153 -12.25 4.58 11.30
C ALA A 153 -13.24 4.83 12.45
N THR A 154 -12.70 4.77 13.66
CA THR A 154 -13.34 5.06 14.94
C THR A 154 -12.39 5.94 15.75
N GLU A 155 -12.83 6.49 16.88
CA GLU A 155 -11.96 7.30 17.74
C GLU A 155 -10.76 6.50 18.27
N GLU A 156 -10.92 5.17 18.42
CA GLU A 156 -9.91 4.29 19.00
C GLU A 156 -8.96 3.70 17.96
N ARG A 157 -9.41 3.55 16.70
CA ARG A 157 -8.63 2.85 15.66
C ARG A 157 -9.06 3.19 14.24
N LEU A 158 -8.09 3.02 13.34
CA LEU A 158 -8.30 2.84 11.91
C LEU A 158 -8.10 1.36 11.55
N ARG A 159 -9.06 0.77 10.85
CA ARG A 159 -8.95 -0.57 10.27
C ARG A 159 -8.96 -0.45 8.75
N LEU A 160 -7.93 -0.97 8.09
CA LEU A 160 -8.00 -1.34 6.68
C LEU A 160 -8.49 -2.80 6.59
N SER A 161 -9.44 -3.06 5.71
CA SER A 161 -10.06 -4.39 5.59
C SER A 161 -9.19 -5.36 4.81
N HIS A 162 -9.31 -6.66 5.15
CA HIS A 162 -8.53 -7.79 4.64
C HIS A 162 -7.04 -7.76 5.03
N ALA A 163 -6.15 -8.15 4.12
CA ALA A 163 -4.77 -8.52 4.38
C ALA A 163 -3.96 -8.46 3.08
N ALA A 164 -2.64 -8.38 3.23
CA ALA A 164 -1.70 -8.53 2.13
C ALA A 164 -0.88 -9.81 2.29
N TYR A 165 -0.45 -10.39 1.17
CA TYR A 165 0.41 -11.57 1.13
C TYR A 165 1.59 -11.33 0.20
N TRP A 166 2.67 -12.09 0.35
CA TRP A 166 3.88 -11.90 -0.46
C TRP A 166 4.35 -13.17 -1.17
N LEU A 167 4.95 -12.98 -2.34
CA LEU A 167 5.62 -14.04 -3.11
C LEU A 167 6.92 -13.50 -3.70
N CYS A 168 7.98 -14.30 -3.61
CA CYS A 168 9.22 -14.09 -4.33
C CYS A 168 9.33 -15.09 -5.48
N LEU A 169 9.80 -14.62 -6.64
CA LEU A 169 9.97 -15.44 -7.85
C LEU A 169 11.44 -15.54 -8.27
N HIS A 170 12.37 -15.21 -7.38
CA HIS A 170 13.79 -15.08 -7.69
C HIS A 170 14.43 -16.37 -8.20
N ASP A 171 13.95 -17.53 -7.71
CA ASP A 171 14.37 -18.87 -8.13
C ASP A 171 13.68 -19.34 -9.42
N GLN A 172 12.72 -18.57 -9.93
CA GLN A 172 11.97 -18.90 -11.14
C GLN A 172 12.64 -18.31 -12.39
N LYS A 173 12.47 -19.00 -13.53
CA LYS A 173 12.95 -18.51 -14.82
C LYS A 173 11.93 -17.57 -15.47
N PRO A 174 12.37 -16.43 -16.07
CA PRO A 174 11.52 -15.62 -16.93
C PRO A 174 10.97 -16.43 -18.12
N ILE A 175 9.80 -16.03 -18.61
CA ILE A 175 9.12 -16.66 -19.73
C ILE A 175 9.39 -15.86 -21.00
N THR A 176 10.02 -16.49 -21.99
CA THR A 176 10.11 -15.93 -23.35
C THR A 176 8.81 -16.18 -24.10
N LEU A 177 8.06 -15.13 -24.37
CA LEU A 177 6.94 -15.20 -25.31
C LEU A 177 7.53 -15.31 -26.72
N GLY A 178 7.57 -16.51 -27.29
CA GLY A 178 7.87 -16.69 -28.72
C GLY A 178 6.76 -16.11 -29.61
N ASN A 179 6.89 -16.23 -30.93
CA ASN A 179 5.90 -15.79 -31.94
C ASN A 179 4.58 -16.60 -31.93
N THR A 180 4.25 -17.29 -30.84
CA THR A 180 3.08 -18.17 -30.75
C THR A 180 2.15 -17.67 -29.67
N SER A 181 0.85 -17.78 -29.94
CA SER A 181 -0.34 -17.44 -29.16
C SER A 181 -0.38 -18.00 -27.73
N GLY A 182 0.64 -17.75 -26.92
CA GLY A 182 0.69 -18.10 -25.51
C GLY A 182 -0.20 -17.19 -24.69
N SER A 183 -0.74 -17.72 -23.59
CA SER A 183 -1.48 -16.92 -22.60
C SER A 183 -0.62 -15.74 -22.15
N SER A 184 -1.17 -14.52 -22.21
CA SER A 184 -0.53 -13.30 -21.71
C SER A 184 -0.45 -13.24 -20.18
N THR A 185 -0.94 -14.28 -19.51
CA THR A 185 -0.95 -14.46 -18.06
C THR A 185 -0.34 -15.80 -17.64
N ARG A 186 0.34 -15.79 -16.50
CA ARG A 186 0.90 -16.92 -15.77
C ARG A 186 0.29 -16.93 -14.37
N THR A 187 -0.42 -17.99 -14.01
CA THR A 187 -0.92 -18.15 -12.64
C THR A 187 0.23 -18.42 -11.70
N VAL A 188 0.33 -17.62 -10.65
CA VAL A 188 1.23 -17.80 -9.51
C VAL A 188 0.43 -18.26 -8.29
N TYR A 189 1.12 -18.89 -7.34
CA TYR A 189 0.54 -19.49 -6.14
C TYR A 189 1.21 -18.84 -4.93
N ILE A 190 0.49 -17.94 -4.25
CA ILE A 190 1.01 -17.20 -3.10
C ILE A 190 0.66 -18.00 -1.83
N PRO A 191 1.65 -18.50 -1.05
CA PRO A 191 1.35 -19.23 0.17
C PRO A 191 0.55 -18.37 1.16
N ARG A 192 -0.48 -18.95 1.79
CA ARG A 192 -1.25 -18.24 2.84
C ARG A 192 -0.44 -18.00 4.10
N ALA A 193 0.61 -18.79 4.33
CA ALA A 193 1.59 -18.55 5.38
C ALA A 193 2.40 -17.26 5.16
N ASN A 194 2.51 -16.79 3.92
CA ASN A 194 3.20 -15.54 3.57
C ASN A 194 2.30 -14.32 3.81
N LEU A 195 1.63 -14.26 4.97
CA LEU A 195 0.87 -13.10 5.40
C LEU A 195 1.83 -11.94 5.65
N LEU A 196 1.52 -10.78 5.09
CA LEU A 196 2.33 -9.58 5.26
C LEU A 196 1.86 -8.79 6.50
N THR A 197 2.67 -8.83 7.55
CA THR A 197 2.56 -8.05 8.78
C THR A 197 3.76 -7.12 8.94
N VAL A 198 3.78 -6.31 10.00
CA VAL A 198 4.98 -5.53 10.36
C VAL A 198 6.17 -6.46 10.62
N ASP A 199 5.97 -7.54 11.37
CA ASP A 199 7.03 -8.49 11.69
C ASP A 199 7.51 -9.24 10.44
N SER A 200 6.58 -9.76 9.63
CA SER A 200 6.98 -10.49 8.43
C SER A 200 7.64 -9.58 7.39
N LEU A 201 7.34 -8.27 7.38
CA LEU A 201 8.06 -7.30 6.55
C LEU A 201 9.52 -7.20 6.95
N HIS A 202 9.83 -7.25 8.25
CA HIS A 202 11.20 -7.28 8.74
C HIS A 202 11.90 -8.59 8.38
N ASP A 203 11.19 -9.72 8.41
CA ASP A 203 11.74 -11.02 8.02
C ASP A 203 12.22 -11.06 6.55
N LEU A 204 11.61 -10.26 5.66
CA LEU A 204 12.07 -10.13 4.26
C LEU A 204 13.47 -9.51 4.13
N PHE A 205 14.01 -8.92 5.20
CA PHE A 205 15.37 -8.35 5.24
C PHE A 205 16.37 -9.24 6.00
N ALA A 206 15.91 -10.31 6.67
CA ALA A 206 16.75 -11.21 7.46
C ALA A 206 17.82 -11.90 6.61
N GLU A 207 18.95 -12.25 7.24
CA GLU A 207 20.10 -12.86 6.53
C GLU A 207 19.72 -14.17 5.86
N ASP A 208 18.99 -15.06 6.56
CA ASP A 208 18.51 -16.34 6.02
C ASP A 208 17.69 -16.16 4.72
N TYR A 209 16.85 -15.12 4.68
CA TYR A 209 16.05 -14.82 3.50
C TYR A 209 16.93 -14.32 2.35
N ARG A 210 17.92 -13.48 2.67
CA ARG A 210 18.88 -12.93 1.70
C ARG A 210 19.80 -14.00 1.12
N GLU A 211 20.21 -14.96 1.92
CA GLU A 211 20.92 -16.15 1.44
C GLU A 211 20.04 -17.00 0.52
N LEU A 212 18.75 -17.16 0.85
CA LEU A 212 17.80 -17.90 0.01
C LEU A 212 17.59 -17.25 -1.36
N VAL A 213 17.63 -15.93 -1.43
CA VAL A 213 17.61 -15.20 -2.71
C VAL A 213 19.01 -14.98 -3.29
N GLY A 214 20.10 -15.30 -2.60
CA GLY A 214 21.47 -15.12 -3.12
C GLY A 214 21.90 -13.65 -3.31
N VAL A 215 21.47 -12.73 -2.44
CA VAL A 215 21.72 -11.26 -2.52
C VAL A 215 22.24 -10.60 -1.24
#